data_AF-A0A973QUJ6-F1
#
_entry.id   AF-A0A973QUJ6-F1
#
_cell.length_a   1.000
_cell.length_b   1.000
_cell.length_c   1.000
_cell.angle_alpha   90.00
_cell.angle_beta   90.00
_cell.angle_gamma   90.00
#
_symmetry.space_group_name_H-M   'P 1'
#
loop_
_entity.id
_entity.type
_entity.pdbx_description
1 polymer ?
#
loop_
_entity_poly.entity_id
_entity_poly.type
_entity_poly.pdbx_seq_one_letter_code
_entity_poly.pdbx_strand_id
1 'polypeptide(L)'
;MALAGRRQPAHRGRPERRTDRRDRSRPGVAVTDAAILKFGGSTFRTHAAYDRLAAGLEARLEREGRRLAVVVSAMQGETEQLRGRLHEVNAHPEDATPAGMLATADLISAHLLATALHRRGRTATVLAGHQIGLITNSSFLWARVIETDPGPLDRTLAEYEVVVVPGGQAIDAQGRPTWLGKNSSDLSAIAVARALGGTACEIHSDVDGIYTSDPHLVRGARLLPKVSFNMAALMSLYGAKVLHRRAVQLA
;
A
#
# COMPACT_ATOMS: atom_id res chain seq x y z
N MET A 1 32.10 42.61 50.38
CA MET A 1 31.90 41.52 51.35
C MET A 1 32.27 40.22 50.65
N ALA A 2 33.52 39.78 50.83
CA ALA A 2 34.08 38.55 50.27
C ALA A 2 33.83 37.38 51.24
N LEU A 3 33.89 36.14 50.73
CA LEU A 3 34.56 34.95 51.29
C LEU A 3 34.02 33.69 50.56
N ALA A 4 34.85 33.09 49.71
CA ALA A 4 35.57 31.82 49.96
C ALA A 4 34.66 30.58 49.80
N GLY A 5 34.87 29.66 48.87
CA GLY A 5 36.14 29.08 48.43
C GLY A 5 36.27 27.69 49.06
N ARG A 6 35.90 26.64 48.31
CA ARG A 6 36.31 25.25 48.60
C ARG A 6 36.61 24.52 47.30
N ARG A 7 37.90 24.21 47.11
CA ARG A 7 38.43 23.26 46.13
C ARG A 7 38.25 21.84 46.67
N GLN A 8 37.98 20.89 45.78
CA GLN A 8 38.13 19.45 46.01
C GLN A 8 38.80 18.80 44.78
N PRO A 9 39.39 17.60 44.95
CA PRO A 9 40.70 17.27 44.37
C PRO A 9 40.65 16.64 42.98
N ALA A 10 41.81 16.68 42.33
CA ALA A 10 42.12 16.04 41.05
C ALA A 10 41.90 14.51 41.10
N HIS A 11 41.03 14.00 40.23
CA HIS A 11 40.99 12.58 39.90
C HIS A 11 41.84 12.30 38.66
N ARG A 12 42.88 11.51 38.88
CA ARG A 12 43.79 10.94 37.88
C ARG A 12 43.01 10.15 36.82
N GLY A 13 43.45 10.28 35.57
CA GLY A 13 42.89 9.60 34.41
C GLY A 13 42.88 8.08 34.53
N ARG A 14 41.82 7.47 34.01
CA ARG A 14 41.78 6.08 33.54
C ARG A 14 41.83 6.13 32.01
N PRO A 15 42.58 5.23 31.34
CA PRO A 15 42.66 5.23 29.90
C PRO A 15 41.30 4.89 29.29
N GLU A 16 40.93 5.65 28.26
CA GLU A 16 39.80 5.41 27.39
C GLU A 16 39.87 3.98 26.85
N ARG A 17 38.95 3.11 27.30
CA ARG A 17 38.61 1.92 26.53
C ARG A 17 37.85 2.41 25.31
N ARG A 18 38.55 2.46 24.17
CA ARG A 18 37.96 2.38 22.83
C ARG A 18 36.99 1.21 22.82
N THR A 19 35.72 1.50 23.11
CA THR A 19 34.62 0.61 22.76
C THR A 19 34.39 0.84 21.29
N ASP A 20 35.06 -0.02 20.52
CA ASP A 20 34.66 -0.50 19.21
C ASP A 20 33.15 -0.26 19.03
N ARG A 21 32.80 0.71 18.17
CA ARG A 21 31.42 1.02 17.76
C ARG A 21 30.92 -0.16 16.94
N ARG A 22 30.61 -1.26 17.63
CA ARG A 22 29.82 -2.34 17.08
C ARG A 22 28.41 -1.82 16.90
N ASP A 23 28.14 -1.47 15.65
CA ASP A 23 26.90 -1.74 14.94
C ASP A 23 25.75 -2.15 15.87
N ARG A 24 24.97 -1.15 16.29
CA ARG A 24 23.67 -1.37 16.90
C ARG A 24 22.73 -1.77 15.78
N SER A 25 22.78 -3.05 15.44
CA SER A 25 21.72 -3.77 14.76
C SER A 25 20.39 -3.37 15.40
N ARG A 26 19.50 -2.83 14.55
CA ARG A 26 18.10 -2.56 14.90
C ARG A 26 17.49 -3.86 15.46
N PRO A 27 16.71 -3.83 16.55
CA PRO A 27 16.03 -5.02 17.01
C PRO A 27 15.16 -5.55 15.87
N GLY A 28 15.36 -6.82 15.52
CA GLY A 28 14.73 -7.47 14.38
C GLY A 28 13.22 -7.39 14.49
N VAL A 29 12.59 -6.60 13.63
CA VAL A 29 11.18 -6.72 13.36
C VAL A 29 11.01 -8.08 12.69
N ALA A 30 10.30 -9.00 13.34
CA ALA A 30 9.95 -10.26 12.73
C ALA A 30 9.14 -9.95 11.47
N VAL A 31 9.69 -10.29 10.30
CA VAL A 31 9.01 -10.13 9.01
C VAL A 31 7.76 -11.01 9.08
N THR A 32 6.59 -10.39 9.11
CA THR A 32 5.34 -11.14 9.15
C THR A 32 5.12 -11.80 7.79
N ASP A 33 5.13 -13.14 7.74
CA ASP A 33 4.82 -13.87 6.51
C ASP A 33 3.34 -13.72 6.15
N ALA A 34 3.03 -12.73 5.31
CA ALA A 34 1.70 -12.43 4.82
C ALA A 34 1.61 -12.59 3.30
N ALA A 35 0.47 -13.10 2.83
CA ALA A 35 0.15 -13.06 1.40
C ALA A 35 -0.39 -11.67 1.02
N ILE A 36 0.20 -11.07 -0.01
CA ILE A 36 -0.22 -9.77 -0.53
C ILE A 36 -1.13 -10.00 -1.73
N LEU A 37 -2.38 -9.55 -1.62
CA LEU A 37 -3.41 -9.70 -2.64
C LEU A 37 -3.94 -8.34 -3.04
N LYS A 38 -4.14 -8.09 -4.33
CA LYS A 38 -4.78 -6.87 -4.81
C LYS A 38 -6.03 -7.18 -5.61
N PHE A 39 -7.11 -6.45 -5.37
CA PHE A 39 -8.37 -6.57 -6.11
C PHE A 39 -8.74 -5.25 -6.79
N GLY A 40 -8.87 -5.27 -8.12
CA GLY A 40 -9.26 -4.10 -8.92
C GLY A 40 -10.74 -3.74 -8.81
N GLY A 41 -11.11 -2.53 -9.25
CA GLY A 41 -12.49 -2.03 -9.18
C GLY A 41 -13.50 -2.85 -10.00
N SER A 42 -13.04 -3.59 -11.01
CA SER A 42 -13.87 -4.57 -11.75
C SER A 42 -14.38 -5.71 -10.87
N THR A 43 -13.71 -5.99 -9.74
CA THR A 43 -14.19 -6.91 -8.70
C THR A 43 -15.46 -6.36 -8.04
N PHE A 44 -15.47 -5.06 -7.75
CA PHE A 44 -16.48 -4.38 -6.96
C PHE A 44 -17.47 -3.66 -7.87
N ARG A 45 -18.37 -4.42 -8.51
CA ARG A 45 -19.49 -3.87 -9.31
C ARG A 45 -20.81 -3.81 -8.54
N THR A 46 -20.89 -4.53 -7.44
CA THR A 46 -22.09 -4.66 -6.58
C THR A 46 -21.65 -4.88 -5.15
N HIS A 47 -22.47 -4.52 -4.16
CA HIS A 47 -22.14 -4.80 -2.75
C HIS A 47 -22.00 -6.30 -2.45
N ALA A 48 -22.74 -7.16 -3.17
CA ALA A 48 -22.60 -8.61 -3.06
C ALA A 48 -21.19 -9.11 -3.45
N ALA A 49 -20.40 -8.32 -4.17
CA ALA A 49 -19.01 -8.67 -4.48
C ALA A 49 -18.10 -8.69 -3.25
N TYR A 50 -18.33 -7.82 -2.26
CA TYR A 50 -17.54 -7.81 -1.03
C TYR A 50 -17.73 -9.09 -0.22
N ASP A 51 -18.96 -9.62 -0.17
CA ASP A 51 -19.25 -10.88 0.50
C ASP A 51 -18.61 -12.09 -0.22
N ARG A 52 -18.70 -12.12 -1.56
CA ARG A 52 -18.01 -13.15 -2.36
C ARG A 52 -16.51 -13.11 -2.16
N LEU A 53 -15.91 -11.92 -2.16
CA LEU A 53 -14.49 -11.76 -1.90
C LEU A 53 -14.14 -12.19 -0.47
N ALA A 54 -14.90 -11.78 0.54
CA ALA A 54 -14.69 -12.18 1.92
C ALA A 54 -14.75 -13.71 2.11
N ALA A 55 -15.68 -14.40 1.43
CA ALA A 55 -15.74 -15.86 1.41
C ALA A 55 -14.48 -16.50 0.78
N GLY A 56 -13.97 -15.94 -0.31
CA GLY A 56 -12.74 -16.41 -0.95
C GLY A 56 -11.50 -16.19 -0.08
N LEU A 57 -11.40 -15.04 0.59
CA LEU A 57 -10.32 -14.72 1.52
C LEU A 57 -10.37 -15.61 2.77
N GLU A 58 -11.55 -15.90 3.29
CA GLU A 58 -11.75 -16.88 4.36
C GLU A 58 -11.22 -18.27 3.97
N ALA A 59 -11.65 -18.80 2.83
CA ALA A 59 -11.17 -20.09 2.36
C ALA A 59 -9.65 -20.09 2.13
N ARG A 60 -9.08 -18.95 1.73
CA ARG A 60 -7.62 -18.76 1.62
C ARG A 60 -6.95 -18.79 2.97
N LEU A 61 -7.48 -18.12 4.00
CA LEU A 61 -6.93 -18.16 5.36
C LEU A 61 -6.89 -19.60 5.89
N GLU A 62 -7.98 -20.35 5.72
CA GLU A 62 -8.12 -21.72 6.24
C GLU A 62 -7.15 -22.70 5.59
N ARG A 63 -6.98 -22.61 4.27
CA ARG A 63 -6.03 -23.44 3.51
C ARG A 63 -4.58 -22.98 3.67
N GLU A 64 -4.44 -21.66 3.82
CA GLU A 64 -3.30 -20.81 4.12
C GLU A 64 -2.44 -21.14 5.33
N GLY A 65 -3.09 -20.93 6.48
CA GLY A 65 -2.45 -20.53 7.72
C GLY A 65 -1.73 -19.17 7.68
N ARG A 66 -1.70 -18.45 6.55
CA ARG A 66 -0.98 -17.18 6.37
C ARG A 66 -1.92 -15.98 6.50
N ARG A 67 -1.44 -14.92 7.13
CA ARG A 67 -2.17 -13.64 7.22
C ARG A 67 -2.25 -12.97 5.85
N LEU A 68 -3.25 -12.12 5.66
CA LEU A 68 -3.50 -11.48 4.36
C LEU A 68 -3.36 -9.96 4.45
N ALA A 69 -2.54 -9.38 3.59
CA ALA A 69 -2.54 -7.95 3.31
C ALA A 69 -3.30 -7.74 1.99
N VAL A 70 -4.52 -7.20 2.07
CA VAL A 70 -5.45 -7.12 0.94
C VAL A 70 -5.61 -5.67 0.49
N VAL A 71 -5.02 -5.34 -0.66
CA VAL A 71 -5.17 -4.02 -1.28
C VAL A 71 -6.42 -3.99 -2.15
N VAL A 72 -7.29 -3.02 -1.93
CA VAL A 72 -8.53 -2.90 -2.72
C VAL A 72 -8.59 -1.57 -3.46
N SER A 73 -9.08 -1.64 -4.70
CA SER A 73 -9.52 -0.44 -5.42
C SER A 73 -10.93 -0.01 -4.99
N ALA A 74 -11.28 1.23 -5.32
CA ALA A 74 -12.64 1.74 -5.27
C ALA A 74 -13.61 0.89 -6.09
N MET A 75 -14.88 0.93 -5.70
CA MET A 75 -16.00 0.43 -6.50
C MET A 75 -16.03 1.13 -7.86
N GLN A 76 -16.39 0.38 -8.90
CA GLN A 76 -16.33 0.86 -10.27
C GLN A 76 -17.10 2.18 -10.46
N GLY A 77 -16.40 3.24 -10.87
CA GLY A 77 -16.98 4.56 -11.16
C GLY A 77 -17.03 5.52 -9.97
N GLU A 78 -16.77 5.09 -8.73
CA GLU A 78 -16.80 5.96 -7.55
C GLU A 78 -15.75 7.09 -7.63
N THR A 79 -14.52 6.76 -8.03
CA THR A 79 -13.45 7.76 -8.17
C THR A 79 -13.81 8.84 -9.20
N GLU A 80 -14.43 8.45 -10.32
CA GLU A 80 -14.91 9.37 -11.35
C GLU A 80 -16.07 10.23 -10.86
N GLN A 81 -17.00 9.68 -10.07
CA GLN A 81 -18.08 10.46 -9.46
C GLN A 81 -17.55 11.51 -8.48
N LEU A 82 -16.61 11.16 -7.59
CA LEU A 82 -15.98 12.11 -6.68
C LEU A 82 -15.23 13.21 -7.43
N ARG A 83 -14.53 12.84 -8.51
CA ARG A 83 -13.85 13.79 -9.39
C ARG A 83 -14.84 14.75 -10.07
N GLY A 84 -15.99 14.25 -10.53
CA GLY A 84 -17.04 15.08 -11.12
C GLY A 84 -17.54 16.14 -10.13
N ARG A 85 -17.87 15.72 -8.90
CA ARG A 85 -18.33 16.62 -7.83
C ARG A 85 -17.30 17.70 -7.49
N LEU A 86 -16.02 17.37 -7.48
CA LEU A 86 -14.93 18.34 -7.29
C LEU A 86 -14.93 19.41 -8.40
N HIS A 87 -15.03 18.97 -9.66
CA HIS A 87 -14.99 19.88 -10.81
C HIS A 87 -16.26 20.74 -10.96
N GLU A 88 -17.40 20.28 -10.48
CA GLU A 88 -18.62 21.09 -10.39
C GLU A 88 -18.46 22.28 -9.44
N VAL A 89 -17.70 22.12 -8.35
CA VAL A 89 -17.40 23.21 -7.40
C VAL A 89 -16.30 24.13 -7.94
N ASN A 90 -15.22 23.55 -8.46
CA ASN A 90 -14.13 24.29 -9.09
C ASN A 90 -13.49 23.44 -10.18
N ALA A 91 -13.53 23.91 -11.43
CA ALA A 91 -12.91 23.21 -12.56
C ALA A 91 -11.39 23.02 -12.41
N HIS A 92 -10.72 23.89 -11.66
CA HIS A 92 -9.26 23.89 -11.45
C HIS A 92 -8.93 23.95 -9.95
N PRO A 93 -9.25 22.90 -9.17
CA PRO A 93 -8.93 22.88 -7.75
C PRO A 93 -7.41 22.72 -7.57
N GLU A 94 -6.85 23.34 -6.53
CA GLU A 94 -5.45 23.13 -6.17
C GLU A 94 -5.23 21.67 -5.75
N ASP A 95 -4.26 20.97 -6.36
CA ASP A 95 -4.01 19.52 -6.25
C ASP A 95 -4.06 18.93 -4.83
N ALA A 96 -3.62 19.68 -3.81
CA ALA A 96 -3.64 19.22 -2.42
C ALA A 96 -5.06 18.96 -1.90
N THR A 97 -6.03 19.76 -2.33
CA THR A 97 -7.43 19.70 -1.89
C THR A 97 -8.14 18.42 -2.36
N PRO A 98 -8.14 18.05 -3.65
CA PRO A 98 -8.82 16.86 -4.14
C PRO A 98 -8.13 15.56 -3.73
N ALA A 99 -6.84 15.56 -3.37
CA ALA A 99 -6.10 14.33 -3.09
C ALA A 99 -6.72 13.51 -1.95
N GLY A 100 -7.05 14.18 -0.83
CA GLY A 100 -7.75 13.55 0.29
C GLY A 100 -9.13 13.02 -0.09
N MET A 101 -9.89 13.77 -0.89
CA MET A 101 -11.23 13.36 -1.33
C MET A 101 -11.19 12.17 -2.28
N LEU A 102 -10.31 12.17 -3.30
CA LEU A 102 -10.21 11.07 -4.25
C LEU A 102 -9.76 9.77 -3.58
N ALA A 103 -8.86 9.87 -2.60
CA ALA A 103 -8.44 8.74 -1.78
C ALA A 103 -9.62 8.06 -1.06
N THR A 104 -10.68 8.79 -0.70
CA THR A 104 -11.82 8.20 0.05
C THR A 104 -12.56 7.10 -0.71
N ALA A 105 -12.52 7.08 -2.04
CA ALA A 105 -13.20 6.05 -2.83
C ALA A 105 -12.68 4.63 -2.52
N ASP A 106 -11.36 4.48 -2.44
CA ASP A 106 -10.72 3.22 -2.07
C ASP A 106 -10.93 2.90 -0.57
N LEU A 107 -11.00 3.93 0.29
CA LEU A 107 -11.28 3.79 1.73
C LEU A 107 -12.67 3.20 2.00
N ILE A 108 -13.69 3.68 1.28
CA ILE A 108 -15.06 3.15 1.37
C ILE A 108 -15.04 1.66 1.03
N SER A 109 -14.37 1.27 -0.06
CA SER A 109 -14.28 -0.15 -0.45
C SER A 109 -13.53 -1.00 0.55
N ALA A 110 -12.47 -0.46 1.18
CA ALA A 110 -11.74 -1.15 2.24
C ALA A 110 -12.64 -1.43 3.46
N HIS A 111 -13.42 -0.44 3.89
CA HIS A 111 -14.36 -0.63 5.00
C HIS A 111 -15.49 -1.61 4.66
N LEU A 112 -16.05 -1.54 3.45
CA LEU A 112 -17.07 -2.51 3.01
C LEU A 112 -16.55 -3.95 3.03
N LEU A 113 -15.31 -4.18 2.58
CA LEU A 113 -14.68 -5.50 2.65
C LEU A 113 -14.43 -5.94 4.10
N ALA A 114 -13.90 -5.06 4.95
CA ALA A 114 -13.68 -5.37 6.36
C ALA A 114 -14.99 -5.74 7.07
N THR A 115 -16.08 -5.01 6.82
CA THR A 115 -17.42 -5.34 7.32
C THR A 115 -17.89 -6.71 6.84
N ALA A 116 -17.66 -7.04 5.56
CA ALA A 116 -18.00 -8.36 5.03
C ALA A 116 -17.20 -9.48 5.72
N LEU A 117 -15.91 -9.27 6.00
CA LEU A 117 -15.07 -10.21 6.74
C LEU A 117 -15.52 -10.38 8.20
N HIS A 118 -15.88 -9.29 8.88
CA HIS A 118 -16.42 -9.32 10.25
C HIS A 118 -17.69 -10.14 10.34
N ARG A 119 -18.59 -9.99 9.35
CA ARG A 119 -19.84 -10.79 9.27
C ARG A 119 -19.56 -12.29 9.19
N ARG A 120 -18.39 -12.68 8.70
CA ARG A 120 -17.93 -14.08 8.60
C ARG A 120 -17.10 -14.52 9.83
N GLY A 121 -16.99 -13.68 10.84
CA GLY A 121 -16.25 -13.98 12.08
C GLY A 121 -14.73 -13.88 11.94
N ARG A 122 -14.21 -13.30 10.85
CA ARG A 122 -12.77 -13.09 10.65
C ARG A 122 -12.31 -11.79 11.29
N THR A 123 -11.12 -11.83 11.88
CA THR A 123 -10.47 -10.65 12.43
C THR A 123 -9.85 -9.84 11.30
N ALA A 124 -10.44 -8.69 10.99
CA ALA A 124 -9.99 -7.82 9.91
C ALA A 124 -9.93 -6.37 10.38
N THR A 125 -9.00 -5.60 9.83
CA THR A 125 -8.96 -4.15 10.06
C THR A 125 -8.57 -3.40 8.78
N VAL A 126 -8.96 -2.13 8.71
CA VAL A 126 -8.55 -1.22 7.63
C VAL A 126 -7.35 -0.43 8.10
N LEU A 127 -6.27 -0.48 7.32
CA LEU A 127 -5.07 0.34 7.56
C LEU A 127 -5.03 1.46 6.51
N ALA A 128 -5.52 2.64 6.87
CA ALA A 128 -5.66 3.77 5.95
C ALA A 128 -4.31 4.37 5.53
N GLY A 129 -4.30 5.19 4.47
CA GLY A 129 -3.08 5.74 3.88
C GLY A 129 -2.16 6.53 4.81
N HIS A 130 -2.71 7.19 5.83
CA HIS A 130 -1.90 7.90 6.84
C HIS A 130 -1.30 6.97 7.91
N GLN A 131 -1.77 5.73 7.99
CA GLN A 131 -1.35 4.73 8.96
C GLN A 131 -0.41 3.70 8.35
N ILE A 132 -0.50 3.43 7.04
CA ILE A 132 0.22 2.33 6.37
C ILE A 132 1.75 2.50 6.33
N GLY A 133 2.27 3.71 6.53
CA GLY A 133 3.71 3.98 6.46
C GLY A 133 4.24 4.24 5.05
N LEU A 134 3.37 4.66 4.11
CA LEU A 134 3.79 5.07 2.76
C LEU A 134 4.02 6.59 2.72
N ILE A 135 5.29 6.99 2.56
CA ILE A 135 5.69 8.40 2.47
C ILE A 135 5.97 8.76 1.02
N THR A 136 5.40 9.88 0.55
CA THR A 136 5.54 10.36 -0.83
C THR A 136 6.11 11.76 -0.92
N ASN A 137 6.40 12.21 -2.13
CA ASN A 137 6.55 13.63 -2.42
C ASN A 137 5.19 14.36 -2.36
N SER A 138 5.18 15.69 -2.38
CA SER A 138 3.96 16.51 -2.36
C SER A 138 3.35 16.76 -3.75
N SER A 139 3.50 15.81 -4.69
CA SER A 139 2.77 15.86 -5.97
C SER A 139 1.38 15.26 -5.76
N PHE A 140 0.49 15.96 -5.08
CA PHE A 140 -0.70 15.40 -4.39
C PHE A 140 -1.64 14.51 -5.22
N LEU A 141 -1.79 14.72 -6.53
CA LEU A 141 -2.63 13.87 -7.39
C LEU A 141 -1.89 12.81 -8.19
N TRP A 142 -0.56 12.79 -8.10
CA TRP A 142 0.32 11.88 -8.83
C TRP A 142 1.60 11.62 -8.04
N ALA A 143 1.44 11.31 -6.76
CA ALA A 143 2.55 11.29 -5.82
C ALA A 143 3.48 10.09 -6.08
N ARG A 144 4.78 10.29 -5.82
CA ARG A 144 5.81 9.25 -5.91
C ARG A 144 6.16 8.77 -4.51
N VAL A 145 6.11 7.46 -4.31
CA VAL A 145 6.60 6.81 -3.08
C VAL A 145 8.09 7.09 -2.94
N ILE A 146 8.48 7.68 -1.80
CA ILE A 146 9.86 7.98 -1.41
C ILE A 146 10.35 6.92 -0.43
N GLU A 147 9.51 6.57 0.54
CA GLU A 147 9.86 5.68 1.64
C GLU A 147 8.67 4.81 2.03
N THR A 148 8.97 3.62 2.53
CA THR A 148 8.01 2.65 3.03
C THR A 148 8.46 2.18 4.42
N ASP A 149 7.69 2.49 5.46
CA ASP A 149 7.89 1.98 6.82
C ASP A 149 7.07 0.69 7.02
N PRO A 150 7.71 -0.47 7.29
CA PRO A 150 6.98 -1.71 7.56
C PRO A 150 6.27 -1.74 8.91
N GLY A 151 6.70 -0.91 9.87
CA GLY A 151 6.29 -1.00 11.26
C GLY A 151 4.77 -1.01 11.47
N PRO A 152 3.99 -0.13 10.82
CA PRO A 152 2.54 -0.15 10.96
C PRO A 152 1.90 -1.42 10.42
N LEU A 153 2.33 -1.91 9.25
CA LEU A 153 1.81 -3.14 8.66
C LEU A 153 2.15 -4.36 9.52
N ASP A 154 3.40 -4.51 9.98
CA ASP A 154 3.81 -5.63 10.83
C ASP A 154 3.05 -5.66 12.16
N ARG A 155 2.90 -4.50 12.83
CA ARG A 155 2.10 -4.41 14.07
C ARG A 155 0.64 -4.78 13.83
N THR A 156 0.06 -4.30 12.75
CA THR A 156 -1.34 -4.57 12.44
C THR A 156 -1.54 -6.03 12.06
N LEU A 157 -0.66 -6.60 11.24
CA LEU A 157 -0.71 -8.01 10.91
C LEU A 157 -0.46 -8.87 12.16
N ALA A 158 0.29 -8.43 13.17
CA ALA A 158 0.44 -9.16 14.44
C ALA A 158 -0.89 -9.44 15.16
N GLU A 159 -1.90 -8.60 14.95
CA GLU A 159 -3.17 -8.60 15.69
C GLU A 159 -4.36 -9.15 14.86
N TYR A 160 -4.32 -9.00 13.53
CA TYR A 160 -5.45 -9.32 12.65
C TYR A 160 -5.10 -10.38 11.61
N GLU A 161 -6.04 -11.26 11.28
CA GLU A 161 -5.90 -12.24 10.18
C GLU A 161 -5.83 -11.54 8.82
N VAL A 162 -6.58 -10.45 8.65
CA VAL A 162 -6.64 -9.67 7.40
C VAL A 162 -6.45 -8.18 7.65
N VAL A 163 -5.46 -7.59 6.99
CA VAL A 163 -5.29 -6.14 6.92
C VAL A 163 -5.72 -5.65 5.55
N VAL A 164 -6.82 -4.90 5.50
CA VAL A 164 -7.35 -4.32 4.27
C VAL A 164 -6.74 -2.94 4.07
N VAL A 165 -6.10 -2.74 2.92
CA VAL A 165 -5.40 -1.52 2.56
C VAL A 165 -6.17 -0.82 1.42
N PRO A 166 -6.62 0.43 1.61
CA PRO A 166 -7.17 1.21 0.50
C PRO A 166 -6.05 1.57 -0.48
N GLY A 167 -6.26 1.24 -1.75
CA GLY A 167 -5.32 1.54 -2.82
C GLY A 167 -5.14 3.05 -3.04
N GLY A 168 -3.99 3.43 -3.58
CA GLY A 168 -3.70 4.79 -4.03
C GLY A 168 -3.54 5.85 -2.95
N GLN A 169 -3.67 5.51 -1.66
CA GLN A 169 -3.48 6.45 -0.57
C GLN A 169 -2.05 6.45 -0.03
N ALA A 170 -1.57 7.63 0.35
CA ALA A 170 -0.33 7.81 1.10
C ALA A 170 -0.33 9.18 1.82
N ILE A 171 0.80 9.55 2.41
CA ILE A 171 1.03 10.89 2.97
C ILE A 171 2.37 11.45 2.50
N ASP A 172 2.49 12.78 2.43
CA ASP A 172 3.79 13.42 2.29
C ASP A 172 4.54 13.52 3.62
N ALA A 173 5.76 14.06 3.59
CA ALA A 173 6.59 14.23 4.78
C ALA A 173 5.99 15.16 5.86
N GLN A 174 4.96 15.94 5.53
CA GLN A 174 4.22 16.78 6.48
C GLN A 174 2.94 16.09 6.99
N GLY A 175 2.70 14.83 6.62
CA GLY A 175 1.50 14.10 6.99
C GLY A 175 0.26 14.49 6.19
N ARG A 176 0.40 15.24 5.09
CA ARG A 176 -0.74 15.62 4.25
C ARG A 176 -1.14 14.46 3.35
N PRO A 177 -2.45 14.18 3.17
CA PRO A 177 -2.90 13.13 2.26
C PRO A 177 -2.39 13.34 0.84
N THR A 178 -1.85 12.29 0.25
CA THR A 178 -1.47 12.26 -1.16
C THR A 178 -2.16 11.09 -1.85
N TRP A 179 -2.41 11.27 -3.15
CA TRP A 179 -2.97 10.26 -4.02
C TRP A 179 -1.93 9.85 -5.06
N LEU A 180 -1.73 8.55 -5.22
CA LEU A 180 -0.72 7.99 -6.11
C LEU A 180 -1.15 8.04 -7.59
N GLY A 181 -2.43 8.35 -7.85
CA GLY A 181 -2.98 8.53 -9.18
C GLY A 181 -4.03 7.49 -9.57
N LYS A 182 -4.59 7.63 -10.77
CA LYS A 182 -5.54 6.66 -11.30
C LYS A 182 -4.85 5.31 -11.52
N ASN A 183 -5.56 4.21 -11.21
CA ASN A 183 -5.05 2.84 -11.32
C ASN A 183 -3.82 2.55 -10.45
N SER A 184 -3.58 3.32 -9.39
CA SER A 184 -2.38 3.17 -8.55
C SER A 184 -2.51 2.10 -7.46
N SER A 185 -3.63 1.38 -7.37
CA SER A 185 -3.79 0.30 -6.40
C SER A 185 -2.75 -0.81 -6.57
N ASP A 186 -2.30 -1.07 -7.80
CA ASP A 186 -1.21 -2.04 -8.06
C ASP A 186 0.12 -1.53 -7.49
N LEU A 187 0.36 -0.21 -7.60
CA LEU A 187 1.52 0.44 -7.00
C LEU A 187 1.45 0.35 -5.47
N SER A 188 0.28 0.54 -4.86
CA SER A 188 0.10 0.34 -3.41
C SER A 188 0.40 -1.09 -2.99
N ALA A 189 -0.08 -2.10 -3.74
CA ALA A 189 0.17 -3.51 -3.44
C ALA A 189 1.66 -3.86 -3.51
N ILE A 190 2.36 -3.36 -4.53
CA ILE A 190 3.81 -3.53 -4.63
C ILE A 190 4.55 -2.78 -3.51
N ALA A 191 4.09 -1.58 -3.13
CA ALA A 191 4.69 -0.84 -2.01
C ALA A 191 4.50 -1.59 -0.67
N VAL A 192 3.33 -2.19 -0.45
CA VAL A 192 3.03 -3.05 0.72
C VAL A 192 3.92 -4.29 0.71
N ALA A 193 4.03 -4.98 -0.43
CA ALA A 193 4.90 -6.14 -0.56
C ALA A 193 6.37 -5.79 -0.26
N ARG A 194 6.85 -4.67 -0.80
CA ARG A 194 8.19 -4.14 -0.53
C ARG A 194 8.39 -3.80 0.94
N ALA A 195 7.42 -3.16 1.58
CA ALA A 195 7.47 -2.84 3.01
C ALA A 195 7.63 -4.13 3.83
N LEU A 196 6.76 -5.12 3.60
CA LEU A 196 6.77 -6.40 4.32
C LEU A 196 7.93 -7.34 3.93
N GLY A 197 8.87 -6.92 3.07
CA GLY A 197 9.93 -7.80 2.56
C GLY A 197 9.41 -9.03 1.80
N GLY A 198 8.16 -8.97 1.33
CA GLY A 198 7.50 -10.05 0.61
C GLY A 198 8.07 -10.24 -0.79
N THR A 199 8.13 -11.50 -1.24
CA THR A 199 8.70 -11.87 -2.55
C THR A 199 7.65 -12.02 -3.65
N ALA A 200 6.36 -11.99 -3.31
CA ALA A 200 5.27 -12.14 -4.27
C ALA A 200 4.04 -11.31 -3.88
N CYS A 201 3.39 -10.73 -4.90
CA CYS A 201 2.12 -10.01 -4.80
C CYS A 201 1.18 -10.54 -5.89
N GLU A 202 -0.01 -10.98 -5.51
CA GLU A 202 -1.03 -11.45 -6.44
C GLU A 202 -1.94 -10.28 -6.84
N ILE A 203 -2.11 -10.05 -8.15
CA ILE A 203 -2.95 -8.97 -8.67
C ILE A 203 -4.14 -9.60 -9.39
N HIS A 204 -5.32 -9.46 -8.80
CA HIS A 204 -6.58 -9.91 -9.36
C HIS A 204 -7.23 -8.78 -10.17
N SER A 205 -7.45 -9.06 -11.44
CA SER A 205 -8.02 -8.13 -12.42
C SER A 205 -9.16 -8.79 -13.21
N ASP A 206 -9.69 -8.09 -14.20
CA ASP A 206 -10.70 -8.58 -15.14
C ASP A 206 -10.14 -9.51 -16.23
N VAL A 207 -8.83 -9.73 -16.25
CA VAL A 207 -8.15 -10.71 -17.10
C VAL A 207 -7.29 -11.67 -16.27
N ASP A 208 -7.05 -12.87 -16.79
CA ASP A 208 -6.31 -13.95 -16.10
C ASP A 208 -4.81 -13.65 -15.92
N GLY A 209 -4.31 -12.59 -16.53
CA GLY A 209 -2.91 -12.18 -16.45
C GLY A 209 -2.50 -11.31 -17.62
N ILE A 210 -1.22 -11.39 -17.99
CA ILE A 210 -0.62 -10.54 -19.02
C ILE A 210 -0.71 -11.26 -20.36
N TYR A 211 -1.36 -10.63 -21.34
CA TYR A 211 -1.49 -11.18 -22.69
C TYR A 211 -0.49 -10.53 -23.65
N THR A 212 -0.20 -11.21 -24.77
CA THR A 212 0.67 -10.68 -25.87
C THR A 212 0.16 -9.36 -26.46
N SER A 213 -1.15 -9.12 -26.37
CA SER A 213 -1.89 -7.96 -26.86
C SER A 213 -3.20 -7.86 -26.07
N ASP A 214 -3.94 -6.76 -26.18
CA ASP A 214 -5.24 -6.63 -25.52
C ASP A 214 -6.22 -7.73 -26.02
N PRO A 215 -6.64 -8.67 -25.15
CA PRO A 215 -7.48 -9.79 -25.55
C PRO A 215 -8.91 -9.37 -25.92
N HIS A 216 -9.36 -8.18 -25.53
CA HIS A 216 -10.66 -7.64 -25.93
C HIS A 216 -10.64 -7.04 -27.34
N LEU A 217 -9.46 -6.68 -27.85
CA LEU A 217 -9.31 -6.05 -29.17
C LEU A 217 -8.76 -7.02 -30.22
N VAL A 218 -7.82 -7.89 -29.84
CA VAL A 218 -7.10 -8.76 -30.77
C VAL A 218 -7.52 -10.21 -30.57
N ARG A 219 -8.30 -10.72 -31.53
CA ARG A 219 -8.64 -12.15 -31.60
C ARG A 219 -7.35 -12.96 -31.75
N GLY A 220 -7.08 -13.86 -30.79
CA GLY A 220 -5.87 -14.69 -30.76
C GLY A 220 -4.77 -14.21 -29.83
N ALA A 221 -5.00 -13.17 -29.02
CA ALA A 221 -4.11 -12.81 -27.92
C ALA A 221 -3.86 -14.01 -27.01
N ARG A 222 -2.59 -14.23 -26.63
CA ARG A 222 -2.18 -15.39 -25.82
C ARG A 222 -1.72 -14.95 -24.45
N LEU A 223 -2.10 -15.71 -23.42
CA LEU A 223 -1.61 -15.50 -22.06
C LEU A 223 -0.10 -15.77 -22.01
N LEU A 224 0.64 -14.83 -21.44
CA LEU A 224 2.07 -14.97 -21.18
C LEU A 224 2.26 -15.69 -19.84
N PRO A 225 2.92 -16.86 -19.82
CA PRO A 225 3.12 -17.60 -18.57
C PRO A 225 4.08 -16.89 -17.62
N LYS A 226 5.05 -16.14 -18.16
CA LYS A 226 6.02 -15.33 -17.41
C LYS A 226 6.40 -14.11 -18.24
N VAL A 227 6.57 -12.98 -17.57
CA VAL A 227 7.09 -11.75 -18.15
C VAL A 227 8.01 -11.07 -17.15
N SER A 228 9.12 -10.50 -17.62
CA SER A 228 10.03 -9.76 -16.76
C SER A 228 9.43 -8.40 -16.37
N PHE A 229 9.82 -7.87 -15.21
CA PHE A 229 9.41 -6.53 -14.79
C PHE A 229 9.70 -5.49 -15.88
N ASN A 230 10.92 -5.45 -16.43
CA ASN A 230 11.26 -4.52 -17.50
C ASN A 230 10.33 -4.60 -18.71
N MET A 231 9.93 -5.82 -19.12
CA MET A 231 9.00 -6.00 -20.22
C MET A 231 7.58 -5.52 -19.84
N ALA A 232 7.09 -5.86 -18.65
CA ALA A 232 5.79 -5.38 -18.17
C ALA A 232 5.74 -3.83 -18.07
N ALA A 233 6.84 -3.19 -17.67
CA ALA A 233 6.98 -1.73 -17.71
C ALA A 233 6.89 -1.16 -19.12
N LEU A 234 7.58 -1.77 -20.09
CA LEU A 234 7.53 -1.35 -21.48
C LEU A 234 6.12 -1.52 -22.05
N MET A 235 5.46 -2.66 -21.79
CA MET A 235 4.08 -2.88 -22.21
C MET A 235 3.14 -1.81 -21.63
N SER A 236 3.28 -1.50 -20.34
CA SER A 236 2.53 -0.42 -19.68
C SER A 236 2.80 0.95 -20.32
N LEU A 237 4.05 1.25 -20.67
CA LEU A 237 4.43 2.49 -21.35
C LEU A 237 3.75 2.63 -22.72
N TYR A 238 3.59 1.53 -23.45
CA TYR A 238 2.94 1.50 -24.78
C TYR A 238 1.44 1.21 -24.72
N GLY A 239 0.80 1.42 -23.56
CA GLY A 239 -0.65 1.47 -23.43
C GLY A 239 -1.31 0.18 -22.93
N ALA A 240 -0.55 -0.88 -22.62
CA ALA A 240 -1.11 -2.06 -21.99
C ALA A 240 -1.58 -1.71 -20.56
N LYS A 241 -2.86 -1.91 -20.27
CA LYS A 241 -3.46 -1.66 -18.94
C LYS A 241 -3.17 -2.79 -17.96
N VAL A 242 -1.92 -3.25 -17.94
CA VAL A 242 -1.51 -4.47 -17.24
C VAL A 242 -1.05 -4.18 -15.82
N LEU A 243 -0.20 -3.17 -15.64
CA LEU A 243 0.31 -2.72 -14.36
C LEU A 243 0.49 -1.22 -14.41
N HIS A 244 0.26 -0.54 -13.28
CA HIS A 244 0.64 0.86 -13.16
C HIS A 244 2.15 1.01 -13.39
N ARG A 245 2.58 1.86 -14.33
CA ARG A 245 3.99 2.02 -14.73
C ARG A 245 4.96 2.13 -13.55
N ARG A 246 4.58 2.90 -12.52
CA ARG A 246 5.42 3.11 -11.33
C ARG A 246 5.48 1.90 -10.41
N ALA A 247 4.51 1.00 -10.47
CA ALA A 247 4.53 -0.23 -9.68
C ALA A 247 5.73 -1.08 -10.10
N VAL A 248 5.99 -1.17 -11.41
CA VAL A 248 7.16 -1.87 -11.95
C VAL A 248 8.48 -1.20 -11.57
N GLN A 249 8.51 0.12 -11.40
CA GLN A 249 9.72 0.83 -10.95
C GLN A 249 10.01 0.62 -9.47
N LEU A 250 9.01 0.21 -8.68
CA LEU A 250 9.09 0.02 -7.24
C LEU A 250 9.38 -1.44 -6.84
N ALA A 251 8.91 -2.39 -7.67
CA ALA A 251 9.16 -3.84 -7.54
C ALA A 251 10.61 -4.20 -7.88
#